data_AF-A0A9Q1G6T4-F1
#
_entry.id   AF-A0A9Q1G6T4-F1
#
_cell.length_a   1.000
_cell.length_b   1.000
_cell.length_c   1.000
_cell.angle_alpha   90.00
_cell.angle_beta   90.00
_cell.angle_gamma   90.00
#
_symmetry.space_group_name_H-M   'P 1'
#
loop_
_entity.id
_entity.type
_entity.pdbx_description
1 polymer ?
#
loop_
_entity_poly.entity_id
_entity_poly.type
_entity_poly.pdbx_seq_one_letter_code
_entity_poly.pdbx_strand_id
1 'polypeptide(L)'
;MKISQFTDVGFSAELHCVNSIITVCTTTVTTSVRARAPAASITLSHTPSPSPRIRSIFVRTITRKREYPRHLIPEETICQRCPGIVPLSDPFLITTKGKILTNCRIIEDISTYCKHCPECGMLYRYQEWNEGLHNYNDQIILDLALCLTLRNLLQVHTAVSRAVEYLELTTGVKFPPSDTVLHGYLHFEALTAHEYKYSCVTCGDNPPVVVMDLHKNGVFHSLNDIEGPPTNFNGEVDVERFWEALSMEMVGRGFVTSSRNNPFTVTPSYHFWAPWIGPTTRHSKVVLNTEFKKVHQPKTKKEVAEICVSEGRLRDELFKQKVPILRKLCRECGLDSEGSRSNLLVRLSNGMKSRETYDKIHEKIWAASGGWAVIMCPCGIVYSVKCNLRAESPSDFTDMLLSWTHMPNVVLYDFAQSLATHTNLRVPEAMPFRPHEGCLMAPTAENIKLAQEGKLRVSLPWLERMEVKENANGHPITGSSDHYALYDRCHEDNIKDGAGG
;
A
#
# COMPACT_ATOMS: atom_id res chain seq x y z
N MET A 1 20.69 26.54 -2.52
CA MET A 1 21.14 25.14 -2.59
C MET A 1 20.96 24.67 -4.04
N LYS A 2 21.98 24.13 -4.72
CA LYS A 2 21.82 23.62 -6.10
C LYS A 2 20.99 22.33 -6.03
N ILE A 3 19.72 22.38 -6.43
CA ILE A 3 18.76 21.25 -6.46
C ILE A 3 19.11 20.23 -7.59
N SER A 4 20.37 20.18 -8.02
CA SER A 4 20.83 19.44 -9.20
C SER A 4 21.58 18.15 -8.87
N GLN A 5 21.39 17.59 -7.68
CA GLN A 5 22.11 16.38 -7.24
C GLN A 5 21.21 15.28 -6.66
N PHE A 6 19.87 15.43 -6.72
CA PHE A 6 18.94 14.43 -6.17
C PHE A 6 18.39 13.43 -7.20
N THR A 7 18.79 13.51 -8.47
CA THR A 7 18.18 12.74 -9.57
C THR A 7 18.90 11.45 -9.96
N ASP A 8 19.80 10.91 -9.13
CA ASP A 8 20.54 9.68 -9.49
C ASP A 8 20.79 8.72 -8.31
N VAL A 9 19.93 8.76 -7.28
CA VAL A 9 20.11 7.92 -6.09
C VAL A 9 19.16 6.74 -6.10
N GLY A 10 19.75 5.55 -6.27
CA GLY A 10 19.08 4.27 -6.26
C GLY A 10 18.16 4.06 -5.07
N PHE A 11 16.99 3.50 -5.37
CA PHE A 11 15.95 3.06 -4.44
C PHE A 11 16.55 2.20 -3.32
N SER A 12 16.41 2.65 -2.07
CA SER A 12 16.94 2.00 -0.87
C SER A 12 15.80 1.48 0.02
N ALA A 13 15.69 0.15 0.08
CA ALA A 13 15.58 -0.71 1.26
C ALA A 13 14.51 -0.49 2.37
N GLU A 14 13.60 0.48 2.32
CA GLU A 14 12.82 0.84 3.52
C GLU A 14 11.30 1.00 3.30
N LEU A 15 10.75 0.08 2.49
CA LEU A 15 9.33 0.00 2.15
C LEU A 15 8.61 -1.18 2.82
N HIS A 16 9.25 -1.95 3.72
CA HIS A 16 9.05 -3.43 3.72
C HIS A 16 8.05 -4.07 4.66
N CYS A 17 7.65 -3.37 5.72
CA CYS A 17 6.56 -3.85 6.56
C CYS A 17 5.20 -3.28 6.11
N VAL A 18 5.21 -2.04 5.57
CA VAL A 18 4.08 -1.56 4.78
C VAL A 18 3.98 -2.38 3.50
N ASN A 19 5.06 -2.67 2.73
CA ASN A 19 5.04 -3.47 1.47
C ASN A 19 4.46 -4.86 1.59
N SER A 20 4.69 -5.54 2.71
CA SER A 20 4.13 -6.88 2.91
C SER A 20 2.62 -6.77 3.08
N ILE A 21 2.13 -5.83 3.89
CA ILE A 21 0.69 -5.54 4.05
C ILE A 21 0.13 -4.74 2.85
N ILE A 22 0.99 -4.13 2.06
CA ILE A 22 0.65 -3.39 0.85
C ILE A 22 0.33 -4.43 -0.21
N THR A 23 1.22 -5.39 -0.48
CA THR A 23 0.99 -6.48 -1.46
C THR A 23 -0.37 -7.20 -1.27
N VAL A 24 -0.95 -7.15 -0.07
CA VAL A 24 -2.32 -7.59 0.27
C VAL A 24 -3.40 -6.84 -0.53
N CYS A 25 -3.28 -5.54 -0.72
CA CYS A 25 -4.29 -4.73 -1.41
C CYS A 25 -4.43 -5.09 -2.90
N THR A 26 -3.36 -5.55 -3.56
CA THR A 26 -3.37 -5.95 -4.98
C THR A 26 -3.85 -7.36 -5.26
N THR A 27 -3.69 -8.31 -4.33
CA THR A 27 -4.09 -9.72 -4.54
C THR A 27 -5.55 -10.01 -4.19
N THR A 28 -6.21 -9.10 -3.47
CA THR A 28 -7.54 -9.35 -2.89
C THR A 28 -8.70 -9.13 -3.88
N VAL A 29 -8.51 -8.33 -4.92
CA VAL A 29 -9.63 -7.88 -5.79
C VAL A 29 -9.80 -8.69 -7.08
N THR A 30 -8.88 -9.61 -7.41
CA THR A 30 -8.95 -10.37 -8.67
C THR A 30 -9.87 -11.60 -8.65
N THR A 31 -10.50 -11.99 -7.53
CA THR A 31 -11.23 -13.28 -7.45
C THR A 31 -12.74 -13.26 -7.11
N SER A 32 -13.39 -12.11 -6.94
CA SER A 32 -14.84 -12.07 -6.67
C SER A 32 -15.68 -11.59 -7.87
N VAL A 33 -15.94 -12.50 -8.82
CA VAL A 33 -17.12 -12.39 -9.70
C VAL A 33 -18.13 -13.48 -9.33
N ARG A 34 -19.31 -13.00 -8.90
CA ARG A 34 -20.64 -13.61 -8.71
C ARG A 34 -20.78 -15.15 -8.60
N ALA A 35 -21.41 -15.60 -7.52
CA ALA A 35 -22.64 -16.41 -7.52
C ALA A 35 -23.19 -16.54 -6.08
N ARG A 36 -24.52 -16.41 -5.91
CA ARG A 36 -25.28 -16.60 -4.66
C ARG A 36 -25.52 -18.10 -4.37
N ALA A 37 -25.43 -18.54 -3.11
CA ALA A 37 -26.25 -19.58 -2.42
C ALA A 37 -25.75 -19.76 -0.94
N PRO A 38 -26.47 -20.47 -0.03
CA PRO A 38 -26.78 -19.99 1.32
C PRO A 38 -25.74 -20.32 2.41
N ALA A 39 -25.82 -19.53 3.48
CA ALA A 39 -24.97 -19.52 4.66
C ALA A 39 -25.12 -20.78 5.53
N ALA A 40 -23.98 -21.31 5.98
CA ALA A 40 -23.87 -22.09 7.21
C ALA A 40 -23.13 -21.22 8.24
N SER A 41 -23.80 -20.95 9.36
CA SER A 41 -23.36 -20.06 10.42
C SER A 41 -22.12 -20.59 11.14
N ILE A 42 -21.05 -19.78 11.18
CA ILE A 42 -20.00 -19.90 12.20
C ILE A 42 -20.08 -18.62 13.04
N THR A 43 -20.60 -18.75 14.24
CA THR A 43 -20.68 -17.65 15.21
C THR A 43 -19.43 -17.70 16.09
N LEU A 44 -18.48 -16.80 15.88
CA LEU A 44 -17.42 -16.52 16.86
C LEU A 44 -17.82 -15.26 17.61
N SER A 45 -18.36 -15.47 18.81
CA SER A 45 -18.73 -14.44 19.76
C SER A 45 -17.50 -13.60 20.15
N HIS A 46 -17.68 -12.28 20.09
CA HIS A 46 -16.73 -11.27 20.56
C HIS A 46 -16.41 -11.48 22.05
N THR A 47 -15.14 -11.65 22.37
CA THR A 47 -14.47 -11.10 23.57
C THR A 47 -12.95 -11.12 23.34
N PRO A 48 -12.20 -10.14 23.87
CA PRO A 48 -10.84 -9.86 23.43
C PRO A 48 -9.82 -10.67 24.24
N SER A 49 -9.08 -11.56 23.59
CA SER A 49 -7.75 -11.96 24.05
C SER A 49 -6.80 -11.89 22.85
N PRO A 50 -5.80 -11.00 22.84
CA PRO A 50 -4.87 -10.94 21.73
C PRO A 50 -4.05 -12.23 21.72
N SER A 51 -4.08 -12.95 20.60
CA SER A 51 -3.11 -13.99 20.29
C SER A 51 -1.69 -13.42 20.52
N PRO A 52 -0.78 -14.13 21.19
CA PRO A 52 0.55 -13.61 21.45
C PRO A 52 1.28 -13.38 20.12
N ARG A 53 1.46 -12.11 19.74
CA ARG A 53 2.22 -11.72 18.55
C ARG A 53 3.69 -12.11 18.73
N ILE A 54 4.33 -12.61 17.67
CA ILE A 54 5.72 -13.09 17.73
C ILE A 54 6.68 -11.92 17.88
N ARG A 55 7.43 -11.88 18.99
CA ARG A 55 8.50 -10.90 19.22
C ARG A 55 9.75 -11.24 18.41
N SER A 56 10.56 -10.21 18.11
CA SER A 56 11.70 -10.22 17.17
C SER A 56 12.44 -11.55 17.07
N ILE A 57 12.39 -12.17 15.89
CA ILE A 57 13.18 -13.37 15.57
C ILE A 57 14.59 -12.91 15.20
N PHE A 58 15.52 -12.93 16.16
CA PHE A 58 16.95 -12.84 15.87
C PHE A 58 17.47 -14.24 15.54
N VAL A 59 17.52 -14.60 14.26
CA VAL A 59 18.16 -15.86 13.81
C VAL A 59 19.48 -15.53 13.15
N ARG A 60 20.57 -15.74 13.91
CA ARG A 60 21.91 -15.90 13.33
C ARG A 60 22.01 -17.29 12.69
N THR A 61 22.49 -17.30 11.44
CA THR A 61 23.14 -18.42 10.73
C THR A 61 22.23 -19.33 9.91
N ILE A 62 22.30 -19.13 8.58
CA ILE A 62 22.02 -20.14 7.56
C ILE A 62 23.08 -21.24 7.69
N THR A 63 22.70 -22.52 7.55
CA THR A 63 23.52 -23.74 7.47
C THR A 63 23.70 -24.58 8.75
N ARG A 64 22.65 -25.31 9.13
CA ARG A 64 22.79 -26.74 9.51
C ARG A 64 21.75 -27.53 8.73
N LYS A 65 22.05 -28.78 8.34
CA LYS A 65 21.02 -29.74 7.89
C LYS A 65 20.02 -29.87 9.05
N ARG A 66 18.97 -29.06 9.01
CA ARG A 66 17.88 -29.14 9.97
C ARG A 66 17.04 -30.34 9.55
N GLU A 67 16.97 -31.34 10.42
CA GLU A 67 15.97 -32.38 10.27
C GLU A 67 14.64 -31.80 10.71
N TYR A 68 13.65 -31.91 9.84
CA TYR A 68 12.30 -31.42 10.11
C TYR A 68 11.43 -32.58 10.56
N PRO A 69 10.53 -32.37 11.53
CA PRO A 69 9.61 -33.41 11.96
C PRO A 69 8.69 -33.82 10.81
N ARG A 70 8.43 -35.12 10.71
CA ARG A 70 7.50 -35.70 9.72
C ARG A 70 6.04 -35.67 10.19
N HIS A 71 5.84 -35.56 11.50
CA HIS A 71 4.53 -35.48 12.14
C HIS A 71 4.44 -34.16 12.91
N LEU A 72 3.66 -33.23 12.38
CA LEU A 72 3.46 -31.91 12.93
C LEU A 72 2.19 -31.92 13.79
N ILE A 73 2.37 -32.05 15.10
CA ILE A 73 1.30 -32.18 16.10
C ILE A 73 1.32 -30.93 16.99
N PRO A 74 0.18 -30.24 17.20
CA PRO A 74 0.13 -29.07 18.09
C PRO A 74 0.62 -29.41 19.49
N GLU A 75 1.43 -28.55 20.11
CA GLU A 75 1.97 -28.78 21.46
C GLU A 75 0.89 -28.65 22.54
N GLU A 76 -0.16 -27.86 22.31
CA GLU A 76 -1.17 -27.60 23.33
C GLU A 76 -1.86 -28.89 23.80
N THR A 77 -2.02 -29.02 25.11
CA THR A 77 -2.71 -30.14 25.76
C THR A 77 -4.00 -29.70 26.45
N ILE A 78 -4.19 -28.39 26.66
CA ILE A 78 -5.31 -27.79 27.37
C ILE A 78 -5.92 -26.66 26.54
N CYS A 79 -7.25 -26.59 26.49
CA CYS A 79 -7.99 -25.53 25.83
C CYS A 79 -7.71 -24.17 26.50
N GLN A 80 -7.26 -23.21 25.69
CA GLN A 80 -7.00 -21.82 26.09
C GLN A 80 -8.26 -20.93 26.12
N ARG A 81 -9.39 -21.45 25.61
CA ARG A 81 -10.66 -20.69 25.51
C ARG A 81 -11.63 -21.01 26.64
N CYS A 82 -11.67 -22.25 27.10
CA CYS A 82 -12.59 -22.68 28.15
C CYS A 82 -12.13 -22.17 29.52
N PRO A 83 -13.05 -21.78 30.42
CA PRO A 83 -12.69 -21.54 31.81
C PRO A 83 -12.27 -22.87 32.46
N GLY A 84 -11.16 -22.86 33.19
CA GLY A 84 -10.62 -24.05 33.87
C GLY A 84 -9.68 -24.89 33.01
N ILE A 85 -9.32 -26.09 33.49
CA ILE A 85 -8.43 -27.01 32.81
C ILE A 85 -9.28 -28.00 32.02
N VAL A 86 -9.44 -27.74 30.72
CA VAL A 86 -10.13 -28.65 29.78
C VAL A 86 -9.10 -29.30 28.88
N PRO A 87 -8.81 -30.61 29.04
CA PRO A 87 -7.89 -31.34 28.17
C PRO A 87 -8.40 -31.35 26.71
N LEU A 88 -7.48 -31.23 25.77
CA LEU A 88 -7.77 -31.39 24.35
C LEU A 88 -7.89 -32.87 23.97
N SER A 89 -8.55 -33.14 22.85
CA SER A 89 -8.62 -34.47 22.25
C SER A 89 -7.23 -35.02 21.91
N ASP A 90 -7.16 -36.33 21.69
CA ASP A 90 -6.03 -36.92 20.98
C ASP A 90 -5.87 -36.27 19.59
N PRO A 91 -4.63 -36.20 19.07
CA PRO A 91 -4.38 -35.63 17.74
C PRO A 91 -5.10 -36.42 16.66
N PHE A 92 -5.83 -35.72 15.79
CA PHE A 92 -6.40 -36.29 14.58
C PHE A 92 -5.66 -35.81 13.34
N LEU A 93 -5.46 -36.74 12.41
CA LEU A 93 -4.71 -36.52 11.18
C LEU A 93 -5.53 -35.68 10.20
N ILE A 94 -4.96 -34.57 9.71
CA ILE A 94 -5.56 -33.69 8.70
C ILE A 94 -5.17 -34.19 7.30
N THR A 95 -3.86 -34.32 7.06
CA THR A 95 -3.32 -34.77 5.78
C THR A 95 -1.94 -35.39 5.99
N THR A 96 -1.57 -36.33 5.13
CA THR A 96 -0.20 -36.88 5.02
C THR A 96 0.60 -36.27 3.87
N LYS A 97 -0.02 -35.35 3.11
CA LYS A 97 0.55 -34.77 1.88
C LYS A 97 1.05 -33.33 2.08
N GLY A 98 1.29 -32.95 3.34
CA GLY A 98 1.86 -31.65 3.66
C GLY A 98 3.25 -31.49 3.05
N LYS A 99 3.63 -30.25 2.78
CA LYS A 99 4.93 -29.88 2.21
C LYS A 99 5.57 -28.78 3.04
N ILE A 100 6.83 -28.99 3.44
CA ILE A 100 7.66 -27.93 4.02
C ILE A 100 8.50 -27.32 2.90
N LEU A 101 8.32 -26.03 2.66
CA LEU A 101 9.08 -25.22 1.72
C LEU A 101 10.29 -24.63 2.44
N THR A 102 11.47 -24.79 1.85
CA THR A 102 12.72 -24.23 2.37
C THR A 102 13.46 -23.47 1.28
N ASN A 103 14.52 -22.75 1.65
CA ASN A 103 15.40 -22.08 0.69
C ASN A 103 16.13 -23.04 -0.28
N CYS A 104 16.17 -24.36 -0.01
CA CYS A 104 17.03 -25.30 -0.75
C CYS A 104 16.30 -26.55 -1.27
N ARG A 105 15.11 -26.85 -0.77
CA ARG A 105 14.34 -28.06 -1.14
C ARG A 105 12.88 -27.95 -0.69
N ILE A 106 12.08 -28.89 -1.18
CA ILE A 106 10.73 -29.16 -0.66
C ILE A 106 10.78 -30.52 0.05
N ILE A 107 10.24 -30.57 1.26
CA ILE A 107 10.11 -31.81 2.02
C ILE A 107 8.65 -32.24 1.92
N GLU A 108 8.42 -33.35 1.23
CA GLU A 108 7.09 -33.91 0.99
C GLU A 108 6.70 -34.95 2.04
N ASP A 109 5.46 -35.42 1.95
CA ASP A 109 4.88 -36.46 2.81
C ASP A 109 4.90 -36.10 4.30
N ILE A 110 4.64 -34.83 4.61
CA ILE A 110 4.50 -34.34 5.98
C ILE A 110 3.08 -34.57 6.46
N SER A 111 2.96 -35.21 7.62
CA SER A 111 1.69 -35.43 8.30
C SER A 111 1.38 -34.25 9.23
N THR A 112 0.26 -33.58 9.01
CA THR A 112 -0.23 -32.51 9.88
C THR A 112 -1.44 -32.98 10.68
N TYR A 113 -1.49 -32.57 11.94
CA TYR A 113 -2.53 -32.96 12.87
C TYR A 113 -3.17 -31.71 13.49
N CYS A 114 -4.38 -31.87 13.99
CA CYS A 114 -4.95 -30.94 14.93
C CYS A 114 -5.56 -31.66 16.12
N LYS A 115 -5.83 -30.89 17.17
CA LYS A 115 -6.56 -31.31 18.36
C LYS A 115 -7.82 -30.48 18.48
N HIS A 116 -8.85 -30.98 19.13
CA HIS A 116 -10.05 -30.19 19.38
C HIS A 116 -10.43 -30.19 20.86
N CYS A 117 -11.02 -29.09 21.30
CA CYS A 117 -11.64 -29.01 22.61
C CYS A 117 -13.01 -29.71 22.55
N PRO A 118 -13.28 -30.74 23.37
CA PRO A 118 -14.57 -31.43 23.37
C PRO A 118 -15.72 -30.55 23.88
N GLU A 119 -15.43 -29.56 24.73
CA GLU A 119 -16.44 -28.69 25.34
C GLU A 119 -16.89 -27.55 24.41
N CYS A 120 -15.95 -26.81 23.82
CA CYS A 120 -16.26 -25.62 23.02
C CYS A 120 -16.02 -25.80 21.52
N GLY A 121 -15.55 -26.99 21.08
CA GLY A 121 -15.28 -27.30 19.67
C GLY A 121 -14.08 -26.55 19.06
N MET A 122 -13.26 -25.85 19.86
CA MET A 122 -12.12 -25.09 19.35
C MET A 122 -11.06 -26.03 18.77
N LEU A 123 -10.57 -25.72 17.56
CA LEU A 123 -9.52 -26.48 16.88
C LEU A 123 -8.14 -25.85 17.13
N TYR A 124 -7.16 -26.69 17.44
CA TYR A 124 -5.75 -26.35 17.64
C TYR A 124 -4.95 -26.99 16.51
N ARG A 125 -4.35 -26.17 15.65
CA ARG A 125 -3.51 -26.62 14.53
C ARG A 125 -2.05 -26.43 14.89
N TYR A 126 -1.19 -27.27 14.30
CA TYR A 126 0.25 -27.13 14.50
C TYR A 126 0.72 -25.74 14.07
N GLN A 127 1.34 -25.00 14.99
CA GLN A 127 1.87 -23.66 14.74
C GLN A 127 3.10 -23.41 15.62
N GLU A 128 4.07 -24.33 15.61
CA GLU A 128 5.25 -24.29 16.51
C GLU A 128 6.45 -23.56 15.89
N TRP A 129 6.60 -22.28 16.24
CA TRP A 129 7.63 -21.39 15.70
C TRP A 129 9.03 -21.76 16.21
N ASN A 130 9.10 -22.37 17.40
CA ASN A 130 10.34 -22.82 18.03
C ASN A 130 11.05 -23.90 17.17
N GLU A 131 10.27 -24.70 16.44
CA GLU A 131 10.79 -25.68 15.50
C GLU A 131 11.27 -25.05 14.17
N GLY A 132 11.09 -23.74 14.01
CA GLY A 132 11.49 -23.01 12.82
C GLY A 132 10.52 -23.17 11.65
N LEU A 133 9.25 -23.50 11.93
CA LEU A 133 8.22 -23.73 10.94
C LEU A 133 7.06 -22.76 11.12
N HIS A 134 6.44 -22.39 9.99
CA HIS A 134 5.24 -21.60 9.92
C HIS A 134 4.19 -22.34 9.08
N ASN A 135 3.11 -22.77 9.71
CA ASN A 135 2.03 -23.47 9.03
C ASN A 135 1.06 -22.47 8.40
N TYR A 136 0.96 -22.45 7.07
CA TYR A 136 -0.03 -21.61 6.39
C TYR A 136 -1.41 -22.29 6.39
N ASN A 137 -1.53 -23.48 5.81
CA ASN A 137 -2.84 -24.12 5.56
C ASN A 137 -2.85 -25.65 5.71
N ASP A 138 -1.98 -26.21 6.55
CA ASP A 138 -1.77 -27.65 6.81
C ASP A 138 -1.22 -28.45 5.63
N GLN A 139 -1.30 -27.91 4.42
CA GLN A 139 -0.72 -28.48 3.21
C GLN A 139 0.61 -27.81 2.85
N ILE A 140 0.71 -26.50 3.08
CA ILE A 140 1.90 -25.70 2.83
C ILE A 140 2.41 -25.17 4.17
N ILE A 141 3.64 -25.52 4.48
CA ILE A 141 4.38 -25.08 5.65
C ILE A 141 5.64 -24.39 5.14
N LEU A 142 5.95 -23.21 5.64
CA LEU A 142 7.14 -22.46 5.27
C LEU A 142 8.16 -22.60 6.40
N ASP A 143 9.42 -22.86 6.07
CA ASP A 143 10.46 -22.69 7.07
C ASP A 143 10.66 -21.18 7.35
N LEU A 144 10.95 -20.85 8.61
CA LEU A 144 11.14 -19.45 9.01
C LEU A 144 12.32 -18.82 8.27
N ALA A 145 13.32 -19.61 7.87
CA ALA A 145 14.44 -19.13 7.07
C ALA A 145 13.99 -18.66 5.69
N LEU A 146 13.06 -19.34 5.01
CA LEU A 146 12.47 -18.91 3.75
C LEU A 146 11.62 -17.67 3.95
N CYS A 147 10.81 -17.61 5.02
CA CYS A 147 10.04 -16.40 5.33
C CYS A 147 10.96 -15.18 5.46
N LEU A 148 12.08 -15.32 6.17
CA LEU A 148 13.08 -14.25 6.31
C LEU A 148 13.81 -13.95 5.00
N THR A 149 14.12 -14.96 4.18
CA THR A 149 14.67 -14.74 2.83
C THR A 149 13.69 -13.95 1.97
N LEU A 150 12.41 -14.32 1.94
CA LEU A 150 11.38 -13.63 1.18
C LEU A 150 11.25 -12.18 1.65
N ARG A 151 11.26 -11.94 2.96
CA ARG A 151 11.30 -10.58 3.54
C ARG A 151 12.51 -9.78 3.05
N ASN A 152 13.70 -10.37 3.09
CA ASN A 152 14.93 -9.71 2.64
C ASN A 152 14.95 -9.46 1.13
N LEU A 153 14.39 -10.37 0.34
CA LEU A 153 14.26 -10.21 -1.12
C LEU A 153 13.29 -9.10 -1.46
N LEU A 154 12.14 -9.04 -0.78
CA LEU A 154 11.25 -7.90 -0.87
C LEU A 154 11.99 -6.62 -0.50
N GLN A 155 12.84 -6.66 0.55
CA GLN A 155 13.68 -5.52 0.97
C GLN A 155 14.56 -4.94 -0.13
N VAL A 156 15.07 -5.78 -1.01
CA VAL A 156 15.88 -5.38 -2.17
C VAL A 156 15.09 -5.37 -3.47
N HIS A 157 13.78 -5.09 -3.40
CA HIS A 157 12.88 -4.89 -4.53
C HIS A 157 12.68 -6.13 -5.43
N THR A 158 12.84 -7.33 -4.86
CA THR A 158 12.60 -8.58 -5.58
C THR A 158 11.23 -9.14 -5.23
N ALA A 159 10.35 -9.25 -6.24
CA ALA A 159 9.02 -9.82 -6.09
C ALA A 159 9.07 -11.32 -5.69
N VAL A 160 8.09 -11.78 -4.92
CA VAL A 160 7.99 -13.20 -4.50
C VAL A 160 7.94 -14.14 -5.71
N SER A 161 7.31 -13.75 -6.81
CA SER A 161 7.30 -14.56 -8.05
C SER A 161 8.70 -14.80 -8.62
N ARG A 162 9.57 -13.79 -8.58
CA ARG A 162 10.99 -13.91 -8.97
C ARG A 162 11.78 -14.74 -7.96
N ALA A 163 11.48 -14.61 -6.67
CA ALA A 163 12.08 -15.43 -5.63
C ALA A 163 11.75 -16.92 -5.82
N VAL A 164 10.48 -17.23 -6.11
CA VAL A 164 10.03 -18.60 -6.39
C VAL A 164 10.73 -19.17 -7.62
N GLU A 165 10.77 -18.43 -8.73
CA GLU A 165 11.51 -18.85 -9.93
C GLU A 165 13.00 -19.08 -9.66
N TYR A 166 13.64 -18.19 -8.88
CA TYR A 166 15.03 -18.37 -8.46
C TYR A 166 15.22 -19.67 -7.66
N LEU A 167 14.31 -19.98 -6.74
CA LEU A 167 14.34 -21.21 -5.95
C LEU A 167 14.14 -22.45 -6.84
N GLU A 168 13.22 -22.41 -7.81
CA GLU A 168 13.00 -23.51 -8.75
C GLU A 168 14.25 -23.78 -9.60
N LEU A 169 14.88 -22.73 -10.14
CA LEU A 169 16.12 -22.83 -10.92
C LEU A 169 17.28 -23.38 -10.09
N THR A 170 17.39 -22.97 -8.83
CA THR A 170 18.50 -23.36 -7.95
C THR A 170 18.35 -24.78 -7.43
N THR A 171 17.12 -25.21 -7.13
CA THR A 171 16.84 -26.51 -6.53
C THR A 171 16.52 -27.60 -7.54
N GLY A 172 16.13 -27.24 -8.77
CA GLY A 172 15.62 -28.17 -9.78
C GLY A 172 14.24 -28.74 -9.44
N VAL A 173 13.56 -28.22 -8.40
CA VAL A 173 12.26 -28.69 -7.93
C VAL A 173 11.21 -27.63 -8.25
N LYS A 174 10.03 -28.09 -8.67
CA LYS A 174 8.89 -27.20 -8.91
C LYS A 174 8.24 -26.78 -7.59
N PHE A 175 8.22 -25.49 -7.32
CA PHE A 175 7.58 -24.91 -6.14
C PHE A 175 6.07 -24.77 -6.35
N PRO A 176 5.29 -24.59 -5.27
CA PRO A 176 3.90 -24.17 -5.38
C PRO A 176 3.79 -22.85 -6.17
N PRO A 177 2.61 -22.55 -6.75
CA PRO A 177 2.39 -21.28 -7.43
C PRO A 177 2.82 -20.09 -6.56
N SER A 178 3.43 -19.07 -7.19
CA SER A 178 3.95 -17.90 -6.48
C SER A 178 2.93 -17.19 -5.61
N ASP A 179 1.66 -17.21 -6.00
CA ASP A 179 0.57 -16.63 -5.22
C ASP A 179 0.34 -17.40 -3.92
N THR A 180 0.48 -18.74 -3.95
CA THR A 180 0.39 -19.57 -2.75
C THR A 180 1.54 -19.30 -1.81
N VAL A 181 2.77 -19.18 -2.34
CA VAL A 181 3.96 -18.83 -1.53
C VAL A 181 3.82 -17.43 -0.94
N LEU A 182 3.35 -16.47 -1.74
CA LEU A 182 3.05 -15.12 -1.28
C LEU A 182 2.00 -15.13 -0.17
N HIS A 183 0.88 -15.83 -0.32
CA HIS A 183 -0.13 -15.90 0.75
C HIS A 183 0.41 -16.55 2.03
N GLY A 184 1.23 -17.60 1.92
CA GLY A 184 1.89 -18.19 3.08
C GLY A 184 2.85 -17.22 3.77
N TYR A 185 3.60 -16.43 3.00
CA TYR A 185 4.44 -15.36 3.55
C TYR A 185 3.61 -14.23 4.19
N LEU A 186 2.51 -13.80 3.56
CA LEU A 186 1.63 -12.76 4.11
C LEU A 186 0.93 -13.22 5.40
N HIS A 187 0.55 -14.48 5.49
CA HIS A 187 0.04 -15.10 6.71
C HIS A 187 1.08 -15.06 7.83
N PHE A 188 2.36 -15.33 7.51
CA PHE A 188 3.47 -15.18 8.44
C PHE A 188 3.67 -13.74 8.91
N GLU A 189 3.67 -12.77 7.99
CA GLU A 189 3.80 -11.35 8.33
C GLU A 189 2.64 -10.87 9.21
N ALA A 190 1.39 -11.28 8.91
CA ALA A 190 0.22 -10.91 9.70
C ALA A 190 0.24 -11.43 11.15
N LEU A 191 0.94 -12.54 11.41
CA LEU A 191 1.13 -13.10 12.75
C LEU A 191 2.39 -12.58 13.46
N THR A 192 3.28 -11.88 12.75
CA THR A 192 4.54 -11.40 13.29
C THR A 192 4.40 -9.99 13.89
N ALA A 193 5.01 -9.74 15.06
CA ALA A 193 5.19 -8.38 15.53
C ALA A 193 6.45 -7.78 14.89
N HIS A 194 6.36 -6.52 14.50
CA HIS A 194 7.49 -5.77 13.98
C HIS A 194 7.88 -4.68 14.97
N GLU A 195 9.17 -4.58 15.26
CA GLU A 195 9.73 -3.50 16.08
C GLU A 195 9.97 -2.22 15.27
N TYR A 196 9.70 -2.26 13.96
CA TYR A 196 9.96 -1.14 13.07
C TYR A 196 9.02 0.02 13.40
N LYS A 197 9.60 1.15 13.77
CA LYS A 197 8.88 2.37 14.16
C LYS A 197 8.41 3.20 12.98
N TYR A 198 8.78 2.81 11.75
CA TYR A 198 8.48 3.56 10.52
C TYR A 198 8.93 5.02 10.60
N SER A 199 10.13 5.18 11.15
CA SER A 199 10.78 6.46 11.41
C SER A 199 12.13 6.41 10.75
N CYS A 200 12.49 7.48 10.04
CA CYS A 200 13.79 7.55 9.39
C CYS A 200 14.87 7.81 10.44
N VAL A 201 15.97 7.07 10.38
CA VAL A 201 17.16 7.34 11.23
C VAL A 201 17.67 8.77 11.01
N THR A 202 17.57 9.28 9.78
CA THR A 202 18.02 10.62 9.41
C THR A 202 16.95 11.69 9.61
N CYS A 203 15.69 11.41 9.24
CA CYS A 203 14.61 12.43 9.25
C CYS A 203 13.71 12.40 10.49
N GLY A 204 13.84 11.39 11.36
CA GLY A 204 13.01 11.23 12.57
C GLY A 204 11.55 10.87 12.27
N ASP A 205 10.67 11.09 13.24
CA ASP A 205 9.22 10.79 13.13
C ASP A 205 8.43 11.84 12.33
N ASN A 206 8.98 13.04 12.20
CA ASN A 206 8.35 14.22 11.62
C ASN A 206 9.30 14.83 10.57
N PRO A 207 9.40 14.23 9.37
CA PRO A 207 10.32 14.72 8.34
C PRO A 207 9.89 16.12 7.85
N PRO A 208 10.77 17.14 7.85
CA PRO A 208 10.42 18.49 7.41
C PRO A 208 10.24 18.58 5.90
N VAL A 209 10.81 17.64 5.15
CA VAL A 209 10.70 17.55 3.68
C VAL A 209 10.18 16.17 3.34
N VAL A 210 9.17 16.11 2.48
CA VAL A 210 8.60 14.85 1.98
C VAL A 210 8.39 14.91 0.47
N VAL A 211 8.39 13.73 -0.15
CA VAL A 211 8.09 13.49 -1.55
C VAL A 211 6.80 12.68 -1.62
N MET A 212 5.91 13.09 -2.51
CA MET A 212 4.62 12.47 -2.75
C MET A 212 4.60 11.86 -4.13
N ASP A 213 4.24 10.59 -4.23
CA ASP A 213 4.18 9.90 -5.52
C ASP A 213 3.01 8.90 -5.57
N LEU A 214 2.59 8.59 -6.80
CA LEU A 214 1.55 7.63 -7.11
C LEU A 214 2.14 6.37 -7.76
N HIS A 215 2.10 5.26 -7.03
CA HIS A 215 2.46 3.97 -7.60
C HIS A 215 1.24 3.30 -8.27
N LYS A 216 1.27 3.25 -9.60
CA LYS A 216 0.16 2.76 -10.45
C LYS A 216 0.06 1.25 -10.60
N ASN A 217 1.09 0.46 -10.28
CA ASN A 217 1.08 -1.00 -10.48
C ASN A 217 0.24 -1.77 -9.46
N GLY A 218 -0.71 -1.06 -8.88
CA GLY A 218 -1.43 -1.39 -7.69
C GLY A 218 -2.91 -1.44 -7.98
N VAL A 219 -3.36 -2.58 -8.49
CA VAL A 219 -4.62 -2.69 -9.22
C VAL A 219 -5.81 -2.86 -8.27
N PHE A 220 -6.54 -1.77 -8.02
CA PHE A 220 -7.95 -1.82 -7.68
C PHE A 220 -8.75 -1.60 -8.97
N HIS A 221 -9.25 -2.66 -9.59
CA HIS A 221 -10.16 -2.50 -10.75
C HIS A 221 -11.29 -1.55 -10.39
N SER A 222 -11.66 -0.63 -11.29
CA SER A 222 -12.75 0.34 -11.07
C SER A 222 -13.95 -0.31 -10.37
N LEU A 223 -14.11 0.02 -9.09
CA LEU A 223 -15.16 -0.54 -8.24
C LEU A 223 -16.42 0.30 -8.47
N ASN A 224 -17.13 -0.01 -9.57
CA ASN A 224 -18.35 0.69 -9.92
C ASN A 224 -19.50 0.45 -8.92
N ASP A 225 -19.38 -0.60 -8.09
CA ASP A 225 -20.45 -1.08 -7.19
C ASP A 225 -20.16 -0.85 -5.69
N ILE A 226 -19.31 0.11 -5.30
CA ILE A 226 -19.13 0.46 -3.86
C ILE A 226 -20.38 1.20 -3.37
N GLU A 227 -21.01 0.68 -2.32
CA GLU A 227 -22.13 1.35 -1.65
C GLU A 227 -21.73 2.74 -1.13
N GLY A 228 -22.68 3.68 -1.19
CA GLY A 228 -22.47 5.02 -0.64
C GLY A 228 -22.17 4.96 0.86
N PRO A 229 -21.44 5.95 1.41
CA PRO A 229 -21.22 6.01 2.84
C PRO A 229 -22.53 6.27 3.61
N PRO A 230 -22.57 6.00 4.93
CA PRO A 230 -23.69 6.36 5.80
C PRO A 230 -24.05 7.84 5.71
N THR A 231 -25.32 8.18 5.96
CA THR A 231 -25.78 9.57 6.03
C THR A 231 -24.96 10.35 7.07
N ASN A 232 -24.46 11.54 6.70
CA ASN A 232 -23.60 12.41 7.51
C ASN A 232 -22.16 11.90 7.75
N PHE A 233 -21.68 10.94 6.96
CA PHE A 233 -20.27 10.56 7.02
C PHE A 233 -19.35 11.74 6.69
N ASN A 234 -18.43 12.07 7.60
CA ASN A 234 -17.51 13.21 7.50
C ASN A 234 -16.17 12.84 6.82
N GLY A 235 -15.91 11.55 6.59
CA GLY A 235 -14.65 11.05 6.06
C GLY A 235 -13.67 10.54 7.11
N GLU A 236 -14.05 10.45 8.38
CA GLU A 236 -13.18 9.90 9.42
C GLU A 236 -13.23 8.36 9.44
N VAL A 237 -12.07 7.72 9.48
CA VAL A 237 -11.93 6.26 9.49
C VAL A 237 -10.90 5.83 10.54
N ASP A 238 -11.15 4.69 11.19
CA ASP A 238 -10.23 4.12 12.18
C ASP A 238 -9.14 3.31 11.47
N VAL A 239 -7.91 3.82 11.49
CA VAL A 239 -6.77 3.19 10.82
C VAL A 239 -6.36 1.88 11.47
N GLU A 240 -6.39 1.78 12.81
CA GLU A 240 -5.99 0.54 13.50
C GLU A 240 -6.96 -0.58 13.20
N ARG A 241 -8.27 -0.31 13.30
CA ARG A 241 -9.32 -1.29 13.03
C ARG A 241 -9.28 -1.79 11.58
N PHE A 242 -9.02 -0.91 10.62
CA PHE A 242 -8.92 -1.28 9.22
C PHE A 242 -7.73 -2.22 8.94
N TRP A 243 -6.52 -1.86 9.38
CA TRP A 243 -5.32 -2.67 9.14
C TRP A 243 -5.30 -3.95 9.99
N GLU A 244 -5.92 -3.96 11.16
CA GLU A 244 -6.17 -5.18 11.94
C GLU A 244 -7.12 -6.12 11.20
N ALA A 245 -8.21 -5.60 10.62
CA ALA A 245 -9.13 -6.41 9.82
C ALA A 245 -8.44 -7.01 8.58
N LEU A 246 -7.59 -6.24 7.89
CA LEU A 246 -6.78 -6.76 6.78
C LEU A 246 -5.80 -7.86 7.24
N SER A 247 -5.18 -7.68 8.40
CA SER A 247 -4.30 -8.71 8.98
C SER A 247 -5.10 -9.99 9.29
N MET A 248 -6.29 -9.86 9.87
CA MET A 248 -7.19 -10.98 10.13
C MET A 248 -7.68 -11.65 8.85
N GLU A 249 -7.90 -10.90 7.77
CA GLU A 249 -8.18 -11.48 6.47
C GLU A 249 -7.03 -12.39 6.01
N MET A 250 -5.78 -11.92 6.10
CA MET A 250 -4.60 -12.69 5.71
C MET A 250 -4.45 -13.95 6.53
N VAL A 251 -4.68 -13.86 7.85
CA VAL A 251 -4.71 -15.02 8.74
C VAL A 251 -5.81 -15.99 8.31
N GLY A 252 -7.03 -15.50 8.09
CA GLY A 252 -8.21 -16.30 7.72
C GLY A 252 -8.01 -17.13 6.44
N ARG A 253 -7.22 -16.65 5.47
CA ARG A 253 -6.89 -17.39 4.23
C ARG A 253 -6.21 -18.73 4.50
N GLY A 254 -5.48 -18.85 5.61
CA GLY A 254 -4.85 -20.11 6.04
C GLY A 254 -5.84 -21.16 6.55
N PHE A 255 -7.09 -20.80 6.83
CA PHE A 255 -8.09 -21.68 7.45
C PHE A 255 -9.24 -22.05 6.52
N VAL A 256 -9.33 -21.42 5.33
CA VAL A 256 -10.43 -21.63 4.39
C VAL A 256 -9.94 -22.16 3.06
N THR A 257 -10.75 -23.01 2.41
CA THR A 257 -10.43 -23.60 1.10
C THR A 257 -10.55 -22.59 -0.05
N SER A 258 -11.31 -21.51 0.15
CA SER A 258 -11.49 -20.43 -0.82
C SER A 258 -11.65 -19.10 -0.10
N SER A 259 -11.03 -18.04 -0.62
CA SER A 259 -11.18 -16.68 -0.09
C SER A 259 -12.63 -16.21 0.00
N ARG A 260 -13.53 -16.75 -0.83
CA ARG A 260 -14.98 -16.44 -0.77
C ARG A 260 -15.65 -16.88 0.53
N ASN A 261 -15.06 -17.86 1.21
CA ASN A 261 -15.57 -18.40 2.47
C ASN A 261 -14.84 -17.79 3.67
N ASN A 262 -13.92 -16.83 3.46
CA ASN A 262 -13.20 -16.19 4.54
C ASN A 262 -14.13 -15.21 5.28
N PRO A 263 -14.47 -15.47 6.55
CA PRO A 263 -15.38 -14.60 7.31
C PRO A 263 -14.77 -13.22 7.61
N PHE A 264 -13.45 -13.07 7.45
CA PHE A 264 -12.72 -11.82 7.70
C PHE A 264 -12.46 -11.01 6.42
N THR A 265 -13.11 -11.35 5.30
CA THR A 265 -12.93 -10.64 4.03
C THR A 265 -13.20 -9.15 4.18
N VAL A 266 -12.22 -8.30 3.86
CA VAL A 266 -12.37 -6.85 3.83
C VAL A 266 -12.78 -6.44 2.43
N THR A 267 -14.02 -5.98 2.29
CA THR A 267 -14.51 -5.44 1.02
C THR A 267 -14.26 -3.93 0.94
N PRO A 268 -14.00 -3.40 -0.27
CA PRO A 268 -13.90 -1.96 -0.46
C PRO A 268 -15.13 -1.20 0.04
N SER A 269 -14.92 -0.19 0.87
CA SER A 269 -15.99 0.60 1.49
C SER A 269 -15.50 2.01 1.81
N TYR A 270 -16.26 3.06 1.51
CA TYR A 270 -15.83 4.42 1.83
C TYR A 270 -15.70 4.72 3.32
N HIS A 271 -16.48 4.04 4.17
CA HIS A 271 -16.50 4.28 5.63
C HIS A 271 -15.66 3.26 6.41
N PHE A 272 -15.07 2.27 5.72
CA PHE A 272 -14.19 1.27 6.31
C PHE A 272 -12.99 1.00 5.38
N TRP A 273 -12.28 2.08 5.06
CA TRP A 273 -11.08 2.04 4.24
C TRP A 273 -10.15 3.16 4.65
N ALA A 274 -9.00 2.82 5.24
CA ALA A 274 -8.12 3.79 5.85
C ALA A 274 -6.73 3.82 5.20
N PRO A 275 -6.14 5.00 4.99
CA PRO A 275 -4.71 5.08 4.71
C PRO A 275 -3.92 4.54 5.90
N TRP A 276 -2.76 3.95 5.62
CA TRP A 276 -1.76 3.68 6.64
C TRP A 276 -0.95 4.95 6.90
N ILE A 277 -0.76 5.30 8.16
CA ILE A 277 0.13 6.39 8.59
C ILE A 277 0.90 5.89 9.80
N GLY A 278 2.21 6.15 9.84
CA GLY A 278 3.09 5.76 10.95
C GLY A 278 2.51 6.15 12.31
N PRO A 279 2.51 5.27 13.33
CA PRO A 279 1.89 5.56 14.64
C PRO A 279 2.47 6.78 15.36
N THR A 280 3.75 7.10 15.13
CA THR A 280 4.42 8.29 15.69
C THR A 280 4.18 9.56 14.88
N THR A 281 3.82 9.42 13.59
CA THR A 281 3.57 10.53 12.66
C THR A 281 2.11 10.96 12.64
N ARG A 282 1.17 10.03 12.81
CA ARG A 282 -0.27 10.32 12.80
C ARG A 282 -0.72 11.01 14.08
N HIS A 283 -1.64 11.96 13.96
CA HIS A 283 -2.23 12.69 15.09
C HIS A 283 -3.10 11.79 15.98
N SER A 284 -3.83 10.84 15.38
CA SER A 284 -4.77 9.97 16.08
C SER A 284 -4.94 8.65 15.34
N LYS A 285 -5.63 7.69 15.99
CA LYS A 285 -6.12 6.46 15.35
C LYS A 285 -7.29 6.71 14.38
N VAL A 286 -7.88 7.89 14.43
CA VAL A 286 -8.88 8.35 13.47
C VAL A 286 -8.19 9.24 12.45
N VAL A 287 -8.25 8.85 11.18
CA VAL A 287 -7.61 9.54 10.06
C VAL A 287 -8.66 9.88 8.99
N LEU A 288 -8.31 10.76 8.06
CA LEU A 288 -9.22 11.17 6.99
C LEU A 288 -9.14 10.24 5.78
N ASN A 289 -10.30 9.93 5.22
CA ASN A 289 -10.50 9.41 3.88
C ASN A 289 -11.82 9.95 3.30
N THR A 290 -11.72 10.97 2.46
CA THR A 290 -12.85 11.64 1.82
C THR A 290 -13.10 11.20 0.38
N GLU A 291 -12.58 10.03 0.00
CA GLU A 291 -12.67 9.51 -1.37
C GLU A 291 -14.12 9.39 -1.90
N PHE A 292 -15.11 9.22 -1.01
CA PHE A 292 -16.54 9.23 -1.37
C PHE A 292 -17.02 10.55 -2.01
N LYS A 293 -16.36 11.67 -1.71
CA LYS A 293 -16.70 12.99 -2.27
C LYS A 293 -16.43 13.03 -3.77
N LYS A 294 -15.49 12.22 -4.27
CA LYS A 294 -15.17 12.10 -5.70
C LYS A 294 -16.34 11.55 -6.54
N VAL A 295 -17.32 10.89 -5.91
CA VAL A 295 -18.52 10.36 -6.58
C VAL A 295 -19.62 11.42 -6.73
N HIS A 296 -19.68 12.38 -5.82
CA HIS A 296 -20.82 13.30 -5.68
C HIS A 296 -20.52 14.73 -6.14
N GLN A 297 -19.30 15.03 -6.56
CA GLN A 297 -18.94 16.35 -7.07
C GLN A 297 -19.25 16.46 -8.58
N PRO A 298 -20.19 17.34 -9.00
CA PRO A 298 -20.23 17.77 -10.39
C PRO A 298 -18.95 18.54 -10.68
N LYS A 299 -18.04 17.95 -11.45
CA LYS A 299 -16.74 18.56 -11.77
C LYS A 299 -16.96 19.94 -12.37
N THR A 300 -16.41 20.99 -11.77
CA THR A 300 -16.44 22.31 -12.39
C THR A 300 -15.49 22.35 -13.60
N LYS A 301 -15.80 23.14 -14.64
CA LYS A 301 -14.99 23.21 -15.88
C LYS A 301 -13.51 23.54 -15.64
N LYS A 302 -13.18 24.21 -14.52
CA LYS A 302 -11.82 24.56 -14.10
C LYS A 302 -11.06 23.35 -13.50
N GLU A 303 -11.71 22.59 -12.62
CA GLU A 303 -11.15 21.35 -12.06
C GLU A 303 -10.95 20.27 -13.14
N VAL A 304 -11.84 20.20 -14.14
CA VAL A 304 -11.66 19.26 -15.27
C VAL A 304 -10.41 19.59 -16.10
N ALA A 305 -10.05 20.88 -16.22
CA ALA A 305 -8.88 21.31 -16.99
C ALA A 305 -7.57 21.03 -16.24
N GLU A 306 -7.55 21.16 -14.91
CA GLU A 306 -6.37 20.90 -14.07
C GLU A 306 -6.19 19.41 -13.68
N ILE A 307 -7.27 18.64 -13.54
CA ILE A 307 -7.24 17.19 -13.29
C ILE A 307 -7.00 16.39 -14.58
N CYS A 308 -7.20 17.00 -15.76
CA CYS A 308 -6.98 16.33 -17.03
C CYS A 308 -5.50 15.98 -17.20
N VAL A 309 -5.20 14.68 -17.09
CA VAL A 309 -3.92 14.10 -17.52
C VAL A 309 -3.58 14.66 -18.90
N SER A 310 -2.45 15.35 -19.01
CA SER A 310 -2.03 15.88 -20.31
C SER A 310 -2.02 14.75 -21.36
N GLU A 311 -2.41 15.05 -22.59
CA GLU A 311 -2.42 14.05 -23.68
C GLU A 311 -1.07 13.33 -23.79
N GLY A 312 0.03 14.05 -23.51
CA GLY A 312 1.38 13.50 -23.42
C GLY A 312 1.53 12.41 -22.35
N ARG A 313 1.08 12.65 -21.10
CA ARG A 313 1.15 11.67 -20.01
C ARG A 313 0.29 10.44 -20.26
N LEU A 314 -0.93 10.63 -20.80
CA LEU A 314 -1.80 9.50 -21.14
C LEU A 314 -1.17 8.64 -22.25
N ARG A 315 -0.48 9.29 -23.20
CA ARG A 315 0.27 8.62 -24.25
C ARG A 315 1.46 7.84 -23.69
N ASP A 316 2.23 8.39 -22.76
CA ASP A 316 3.35 7.70 -22.14
C ASP A 316 2.92 6.45 -21.37
N GLU A 317 1.79 6.52 -20.66
CA GLU A 317 1.21 5.33 -20.00
C GLU A 317 0.66 4.32 -21.00
N LEU A 318 0.06 4.79 -22.09
CA LEU A 318 -0.38 3.94 -23.19
C LEU A 318 0.81 3.17 -23.80
N PHE A 319 1.99 3.81 -23.93
CA PHE A 319 3.22 3.20 -24.41
C PHE A 319 3.76 2.09 -23.51
N LYS A 320 3.42 2.08 -22.21
CA LYS A 320 3.83 1.03 -21.25
C LYS A 320 2.96 -0.23 -21.32
N GLN A 321 1.77 -0.16 -21.93
CA GLN A 321 0.80 -1.26 -21.91
C GLN A 321 1.19 -2.47 -22.76
N LYS A 322 0.75 -3.67 -22.39
CA LYS A 322 1.01 -4.91 -23.18
C LYS A 322 0.09 -4.97 -24.41
N VAL A 323 0.54 -5.63 -25.48
CA VAL A 323 -0.21 -5.76 -26.76
C VAL A 323 -1.64 -6.27 -26.58
N PRO A 324 -1.94 -7.27 -25.71
CA PRO A 324 -3.31 -7.72 -25.50
C PRO A 324 -4.25 -6.62 -24.98
N ILE A 325 -3.74 -5.74 -24.10
CA ILE A 325 -4.49 -4.60 -23.55
C ILE A 325 -4.75 -3.58 -24.65
N LEU A 326 -3.73 -3.25 -25.45
CA LEU A 326 -3.86 -2.33 -26.58
C LEU A 326 -4.91 -2.81 -27.60
N ARG A 327 -4.92 -4.11 -27.92
CA ARG A 327 -5.93 -4.69 -28.83
C ARG A 327 -7.34 -4.61 -28.27
N LYS A 328 -7.51 -4.88 -26.97
CA LYS A 328 -8.80 -4.73 -26.28
C LYS A 328 -9.27 -3.27 -26.34
N LEU A 329 -8.37 -2.33 -26.07
CA LEU A 329 -8.67 -0.91 -26.08
C LEU A 329 -9.05 -0.40 -27.48
N CYS A 330 -8.35 -0.85 -28.54
CA CYS A 330 -8.74 -0.55 -29.92
C CYS A 330 -10.19 -0.97 -30.18
N ARG A 331 -10.59 -2.19 -29.81
CA ARG A 331 -11.97 -2.66 -30.00
C ARG A 331 -12.99 -1.81 -29.25
N GLU A 332 -12.71 -1.46 -27.99
CA GLU A 332 -13.59 -0.63 -27.17
C GLU A 332 -13.70 0.82 -27.70
N CYS A 333 -12.67 1.31 -28.38
CA CYS A 333 -12.66 2.62 -29.04
C CYS A 333 -13.19 2.59 -30.49
N GLY A 334 -13.66 1.44 -31.00
CA GLY A 334 -14.10 1.30 -32.39
C GLY A 334 -12.98 1.39 -33.43
N LEU A 335 -11.73 1.14 -33.02
CA LEU A 335 -10.53 1.17 -33.86
C LEU A 335 -10.11 -0.25 -34.27
N ASP A 336 -9.42 -0.37 -35.41
CA ASP A 336 -8.84 -1.63 -35.86
C ASP A 336 -7.81 -2.17 -34.84
N SER A 337 -8.04 -3.40 -34.36
CA SER A 337 -7.21 -4.09 -33.37
C SER A 337 -6.13 -5.00 -33.95
N GLU A 338 -5.94 -5.00 -35.28
CA GLU A 338 -4.89 -5.78 -35.94
C GLU A 338 -3.59 -5.01 -36.18
N GLY A 339 -2.47 -5.75 -36.28
CA GLY A 339 -1.14 -5.21 -36.59
C GLY A 339 -0.12 -5.23 -35.45
N SER A 340 1.01 -4.55 -35.68
CA SER A 340 2.13 -4.46 -34.74
C SER A 340 1.78 -3.56 -33.54
N ARG A 341 2.54 -3.69 -32.44
CA ARG A 341 2.40 -2.83 -31.25
C ARG A 341 2.41 -1.34 -31.61
N SER A 342 3.33 -0.93 -32.48
CA SER A 342 3.47 0.45 -32.94
C SER A 342 2.24 0.94 -33.70
N ASN A 343 1.65 0.10 -34.56
CA ASN A 343 0.43 0.45 -35.30
C ASN A 343 -0.75 0.71 -34.36
N LEU A 344 -0.91 -0.15 -33.34
CA LEU A 344 -1.96 0.02 -32.33
C LEU A 344 -1.77 1.31 -31.52
N LEU A 345 -0.54 1.60 -31.10
CA LEU A 345 -0.20 2.81 -30.33
C LEU A 345 -0.44 4.10 -31.13
N VAL A 346 -0.06 4.12 -32.41
CA VAL A 346 -0.29 5.27 -33.29
C VAL A 346 -1.79 5.50 -33.51
N ARG A 347 -2.58 4.44 -33.71
CA ARG A 347 -4.04 4.56 -33.89
C ARG A 347 -4.74 5.06 -32.64
N LEU A 348 -4.41 4.50 -31.48
CA LEU A 348 -4.95 4.94 -30.20
C LEU A 348 -4.53 6.39 -29.89
N SER A 349 -3.27 6.75 -30.17
CA SER A 349 -2.79 8.13 -30.02
C SER A 349 -3.49 9.12 -30.94
N ASN A 350 -3.71 8.76 -32.21
CA ASN A 350 -4.47 9.60 -33.13
C ASN A 350 -5.95 9.68 -32.74
N GLY A 351 -6.52 8.62 -32.18
CA GLY A 351 -7.88 8.57 -31.67
C GLY A 351 -8.11 9.50 -30.47
N MET A 352 -7.09 9.75 -29.65
CA MET A 352 -7.15 10.69 -28.51
C MET A 352 -7.47 12.14 -28.90
N LYS A 353 -7.43 12.49 -30.19
CA LYS A 353 -7.93 13.78 -30.69
C LYS A 353 -9.44 13.94 -30.55
N SER A 354 -10.18 12.82 -30.48
CA SER A 354 -11.62 12.84 -30.21
C SER A 354 -11.86 12.73 -28.70
N ARG A 355 -12.81 13.51 -28.19
CA ARG A 355 -13.11 13.51 -26.75
C ARG A 355 -13.62 12.16 -26.25
N GLU A 356 -14.44 11.48 -27.06
CA GLU A 356 -15.02 10.18 -26.72
C GLU A 356 -13.96 9.08 -26.61
N THR A 357 -13.02 9.01 -27.56
CA THR A 357 -11.91 8.05 -27.51
C THR A 357 -10.92 8.42 -26.41
N TYR A 358 -10.65 9.70 -26.19
CA TYR A 358 -9.82 10.16 -25.08
C TYR A 358 -10.40 9.72 -23.74
N ASP A 359 -11.70 9.95 -23.49
CA ASP A 359 -12.34 9.60 -22.23
C ASP A 359 -12.35 8.07 -22.01
N LYS A 360 -12.56 7.25 -23.07
CA LYS A 360 -12.45 5.78 -23.02
C LYS A 360 -11.03 5.28 -22.73
N ILE A 361 -10.02 5.89 -23.38
CA ILE A 361 -8.60 5.56 -23.15
C ILE A 361 -8.21 5.97 -21.73
N HIS A 362 -8.60 7.17 -21.30
CA HIS A 362 -8.39 7.67 -19.95
C HIS A 362 -9.06 6.74 -18.92
N GLU A 363 -10.31 6.32 -19.14
CA GLU A 363 -11.00 5.40 -18.23
C GLU A 363 -10.27 4.05 -18.10
N LYS A 364 -9.77 3.51 -19.21
CA LYS A 364 -9.19 2.16 -19.24
C LYS A 364 -7.70 2.10 -18.89
N ILE A 365 -6.96 3.13 -19.23
CA ILE A 365 -5.51 3.21 -18.99
C ILE A 365 -5.22 3.92 -17.68
N TRP A 366 -6.03 4.91 -17.31
CA TRP A 366 -5.82 5.75 -16.14
C TRP A 366 -6.85 5.54 -15.02
N ALA A 367 -8.14 5.31 -15.33
CA ALA A 367 -9.18 5.10 -14.32
C ALA A 367 -9.40 3.63 -13.92
N ALA A 368 -8.61 2.69 -14.46
CA ALA A 368 -8.70 1.27 -14.13
C ALA A 368 -8.13 0.93 -12.74
N SER A 369 -7.33 1.82 -12.13
CA SER A 369 -6.93 1.72 -10.72
C SER A 369 -6.57 3.06 -10.11
N GLY A 370 -6.98 3.28 -8.85
CA GLY A 370 -6.58 4.46 -8.10
C GLY A 370 -5.11 4.51 -7.70
N GLY A 371 -4.42 3.38 -7.79
CA GLY A 371 -3.03 3.27 -7.39
C GLY A 371 -2.82 3.53 -5.90
N TRP A 372 -1.57 3.81 -5.54
CA TRP A 372 -1.10 3.90 -4.16
C TRP A 372 -0.44 5.25 -4.02
N ALA A 373 -1.11 6.12 -3.28
CA ALA A 373 -0.52 7.39 -2.91
C ALA A 373 0.44 7.14 -1.75
N VAL A 374 1.69 7.57 -1.90
CA VAL A 374 2.76 7.34 -0.92
C VAL A 374 3.37 8.68 -0.53
N ILE A 375 3.55 8.90 0.77
CA ILE A 375 4.33 10.01 1.33
C ILE A 375 5.60 9.44 1.94
N MET A 376 6.75 9.90 1.45
CA MET A 376 8.07 9.43 1.87
C MET A 376 9.04 10.57 2.15
N CYS A 377 10.06 10.34 2.98
CA CYS A 377 11.15 11.32 3.12
C CYS A 377 12.20 11.16 2.00
N PRO A 378 13.12 12.13 1.83
CA PRO A 378 14.19 12.04 0.84
C PRO A 378 15.12 10.83 0.96
N CYS A 379 15.15 10.16 2.13
CA CYS A 379 15.93 8.93 2.32
C CYS A 379 15.25 7.66 1.78
N GLY A 380 13.98 7.74 1.38
CA GLY A 380 13.24 6.57 0.89
C GLY A 380 12.25 5.96 1.89
N ILE A 381 12.19 6.45 3.13
CA ILE A 381 11.27 5.94 4.17
C ILE A 381 9.85 6.39 3.89
N VAL A 382 8.92 5.44 3.96
CA VAL A 382 7.49 5.72 3.85
C VAL A 382 6.85 6.00 5.20
N TYR A 383 6.16 7.13 5.27
CA TYR A 383 5.40 7.59 6.44
C TYR A 383 3.89 7.44 6.26
N SER A 384 3.41 7.44 5.02
CA SER A 384 1.99 7.23 4.74
C SER A 384 1.78 6.53 3.42
N VAL A 385 0.76 5.66 3.38
CA VAL A 385 0.30 4.98 2.17
C VAL A 385 -1.21 4.93 2.15
N LYS A 386 -1.79 5.34 1.03
CA LYS A 386 -3.22 5.21 0.78
C LYS A 386 -3.45 4.35 -0.46
N CYS A 387 -4.27 3.33 -0.28
CA CYS A 387 -4.83 2.56 -1.37
C CYS A 387 -6.03 3.30 -1.92
N ASN A 388 -5.96 3.86 -3.12
CA ASN A 388 -7.06 4.66 -3.64
C ASN A 388 -8.10 3.75 -4.33
N LEU A 389 -9.36 3.88 -3.92
CA LEU A 389 -10.50 3.19 -4.54
C LEU A 389 -10.88 3.81 -5.89
N ARG A 390 -10.51 5.07 -6.11
CA ARG A 390 -10.76 5.88 -7.30
C ARG A 390 -9.46 6.52 -7.76
N ALA A 391 -9.46 7.15 -8.94
CA ALA A 391 -8.30 7.88 -9.43
C ALA A 391 -7.74 8.81 -8.35
N GLU A 392 -6.42 8.81 -8.23
CA GLU A 392 -5.68 9.69 -7.32
C GLU A 392 -5.96 11.16 -7.64
N SER A 393 -5.95 11.98 -6.60
CA SER A 393 -6.19 13.41 -6.66
C SER A 393 -5.50 14.11 -5.47
N PRO A 394 -5.32 15.44 -5.53
CA PRO A 394 -4.79 16.20 -4.39
C PRO A 394 -5.55 16.02 -3.08
N SER A 395 -6.84 15.65 -3.14
CA SER A 395 -7.65 15.34 -1.96
C SER A 395 -7.12 14.14 -1.15
N ASP A 396 -6.50 13.16 -1.81
CA ASP A 396 -5.96 11.96 -1.18
C ASP A 396 -4.74 12.27 -0.31
N PHE A 397 -3.84 13.09 -0.84
CA PHE A 397 -2.68 13.59 -0.11
C PHE A 397 -3.07 14.61 0.96
N THR A 398 -4.06 15.46 0.69
CA THR A 398 -4.62 16.38 1.68
C THR A 398 -5.12 15.62 2.92
N ASP A 399 -5.89 14.55 2.72
CA ASP A 399 -6.42 13.75 3.82
C ASP A 399 -5.29 13.11 4.65
N MET A 400 -4.24 12.60 4.01
CA MET A 400 -3.06 12.08 4.72
C MET A 400 -2.33 13.17 5.50
N LEU A 401 -2.03 14.32 4.88
CA LEU A 401 -1.32 15.44 5.52
C LEU A 401 -2.08 16.01 6.73
N LEU A 402 -3.40 16.20 6.59
CA LEU A 402 -4.25 16.68 7.69
C LEU A 402 -4.43 15.65 8.81
N SER A 403 -4.04 14.39 8.56
CA SER A 403 -4.02 13.33 9.58
C SER A 403 -2.66 13.19 10.28
N TRP A 404 -1.64 13.96 9.87
CA TRP A 404 -0.34 14.01 10.55
C TRP A 404 -0.40 14.92 11.78
N THR A 405 0.39 14.59 12.81
CA THR A 405 0.56 15.45 14.00
C THR A 405 1.23 16.76 13.63
N HIS A 406 2.26 16.69 12.78
CA HIS A 406 3.02 17.84 12.32
C HIS A 406 3.10 17.81 10.80
N MET A 407 2.59 18.86 10.16
CA MET A 407 2.68 18.99 8.71
C MET A 407 4.14 19.27 8.29
N PRO A 408 4.67 18.60 7.25
CA PRO A 408 6.02 18.87 6.76
C PRO A 408 6.15 20.32 6.26
N ASN A 409 7.31 20.93 6.42
CA ASN A 409 7.58 22.28 5.91
C ASN A 409 7.67 22.34 4.38
N VAL A 410 8.07 21.26 3.72
CA VAL A 410 8.15 21.18 2.25
C VAL A 410 7.57 19.87 1.77
N VAL A 411 6.59 19.94 0.88
CA VAL A 411 6.07 18.79 0.13
C VAL A 411 6.47 18.92 -1.33
N LEU A 412 7.04 17.87 -1.90
CA LEU A 412 7.34 17.76 -3.33
C LEU A 412 6.26 16.89 -3.98
N TYR A 413 5.53 17.45 -4.94
CA TYR A 413 4.39 16.78 -5.56
C TYR A 413 4.06 17.33 -6.95
N ASP A 414 3.61 16.45 -7.83
CA ASP A 414 3.23 16.75 -9.22
C ASP A 414 2.14 17.81 -9.38
N PHE A 415 1.21 17.91 -8.42
CA PHE A 415 0.10 18.86 -8.44
C PHE A 415 0.18 19.81 -7.24
N ALA A 416 1.37 20.34 -6.98
CA ALA A 416 1.69 21.17 -5.82
C ALA A 416 0.70 22.31 -5.58
N GLN A 417 0.38 23.11 -6.61
CA GLN A 417 -0.56 24.23 -6.49
C GLN A 417 -1.97 23.77 -6.13
N SER A 418 -2.47 22.71 -6.79
CA SER A 418 -3.79 22.16 -6.52
C SER A 418 -3.87 21.55 -5.12
N LEU A 419 -2.79 20.90 -4.65
CA LEU A 419 -2.67 20.38 -3.28
C LEU A 419 -2.72 21.51 -2.25
N ALA A 420 -1.95 22.58 -2.46
CA ALA A 420 -1.91 23.69 -1.52
C ALA A 420 -3.26 24.41 -1.44
N THR A 421 -3.86 24.71 -2.60
CA THR A 421 -5.18 25.33 -2.69
C THR A 421 -6.24 24.46 -2.02
N HIS A 422 -6.29 23.17 -2.36
CA HIS A 422 -7.27 22.25 -1.80
C HIS A 422 -7.13 22.10 -0.28
N THR A 423 -5.90 22.00 0.23
CA THR A 423 -5.62 21.87 1.66
C THR A 423 -6.01 23.16 2.41
N ASN A 424 -5.65 24.33 1.89
CA ASN A 424 -6.03 25.62 2.47
C ASN A 424 -7.55 25.82 2.50
N LEU A 425 -8.27 25.43 1.45
CA LEU A 425 -9.74 25.47 1.42
C LEU A 425 -10.40 24.50 2.43
N ARG A 426 -9.73 23.40 2.78
CA ARG A 426 -10.23 22.43 3.78
C ARG A 426 -10.10 22.95 5.21
N VAL A 427 -9.10 23.80 5.48
CA VAL A 427 -8.84 24.38 6.81
C VAL A 427 -8.51 25.89 6.68
N PRO A 428 -9.49 26.72 6.28
CA PRO A 428 -9.25 28.12 5.92
C PRO A 428 -8.77 28.99 7.09
N GLU A 429 -9.09 28.61 8.32
CA GLU A 429 -8.66 29.33 9.52
C GLU A 429 -7.16 29.12 9.81
N ALA A 430 -6.64 27.91 9.55
CA ALA A 430 -5.25 27.57 9.79
C ALA A 430 -4.32 27.99 8.64
N MET A 431 -4.85 27.99 7.39
CA MET A 431 -4.07 28.15 6.16
C MET A 431 -2.78 27.32 6.17
N PRO A 432 -2.89 25.98 6.14
CA PRO A 432 -1.74 25.09 6.37
C PRO A 432 -0.55 25.38 5.46
N PHE A 433 -0.77 25.66 4.16
CA PHE A 433 0.29 26.05 3.23
C PHE A 433 0.44 27.58 3.18
N ARG A 434 1.56 28.06 3.71
CA ARG A 434 1.89 29.48 3.86
C ARG A 434 3.40 29.66 4.01
N PRO A 435 3.97 30.83 3.68
CA PRO A 435 3.33 31.99 3.06
C PRO A 435 2.93 31.73 1.60
N HIS A 436 2.24 32.71 1.00
CA HIS A 436 1.94 32.74 -0.45
C HIS A 436 1.25 31.49 -1.00
N GLU A 437 0.29 30.93 -0.26
CA GLU A 437 -0.44 29.71 -0.64
C GLU A 437 0.50 28.51 -0.92
N GLY A 438 1.63 28.44 -0.22
CA GLY A 438 2.60 27.36 -0.34
C GLY A 438 3.70 27.59 -1.38
N CYS A 439 3.72 28.75 -2.04
CA CYS A 439 4.80 29.14 -2.95
C CYS A 439 5.97 29.77 -2.20
N LEU A 440 7.20 29.62 -2.73
CA LEU A 440 8.41 30.21 -2.15
C LEU A 440 8.37 31.76 -2.12
N MET A 441 7.65 32.37 -3.07
CA MET A 441 7.51 33.81 -3.23
C MET A 441 6.11 34.15 -3.74
N ALA A 442 5.65 35.37 -3.51
CA ALA A 442 4.42 35.88 -4.13
C ALA A 442 4.54 35.93 -5.67
N PRO A 443 3.48 35.62 -6.43
CA PRO A 443 3.48 35.66 -7.89
C PRO A 443 3.39 37.09 -8.45
N THR A 444 4.35 37.94 -8.13
CA THR A 444 4.46 39.29 -8.69
C THR A 444 5.08 39.25 -10.09
N ALA A 445 4.76 40.22 -10.93
CA ALA A 445 5.35 40.31 -12.28
C ALA A 445 6.88 40.32 -12.28
N GLU A 446 7.48 40.94 -11.25
CA GLU A 446 8.93 40.96 -11.05
C GLU A 446 9.49 39.57 -10.68
N ASN A 447 8.86 38.88 -9.73
CA ASN A 447 9.30 37.55 -9.31
C ASN A 447 9.16 36.53 -10.45
N ILE A 448 8.05 36.59 -11.21
CA ILE A 448 7.83 35.74 -12.37
C ILE A 448 8.91 35.99 -13.43
N LYS A 449 9.25 37.26 -13.69
CA LYS A 449 10.34 37.61 -14.62
C LYS A 449 11.69 37.08 -14.14
N LEU A 450 12.01 37.24 -12.85
CA LEU A 450 13.26 36.72 -12.26
C LEU A 450 13.32 35.18 -12.30
N ALA A 451 12.19 34.50 -12.11
CA ALA A 451 12.08 33.04 -12.22
C ALA A 451 12.31 32.57 -13.67
N GLN A 452 11.64 33.22 -14.64
CA GLN A 452 11.82 32.94 -16.08
C GLN A 452 13.27 33.16 -16.54
N GLU A 453 13.96 34.15 -15.96
CA GLU A 453 15.38 34.40 -16.24
C GLU A 453 16.34 33.49 -15.47
N GLY A 454 15.85 32.57 -14.61
CA GLY A 454 16.66 31.69 -13.78
C GLY A 454 17.47 32.42 -12.68
N LYS A 455 17.07 33.65 -12.35
CA LYS A 455 17.77 34.54 -11.41
C LYS A 455 17.11 34.61 -10.03
N LEU A 456 15.87 34.11 -9.90
CA LEU A 456 15.18 34.07 -8.61
C LEU A 456 15.95 33.17 -7.63
N ARG A 457 16.30 33.73 -6.46
CA ARG A 457 16.98 33.00 -5.40
C ARG A 457 16.22 33.17 -4.10
N VAL A 458 15.77 32.06 -3.55
CA VAL A 458 15.12 32.00 -2.23
C VAL A 458 16.05 31.27 -1.27
N SER A 459 16.25 31.86 -0.09
CA SER A 459 17.08 31.30 0.97
C SER A 459 16.18 30.77 2.08
N LEU A 460 16.27 29.48 2.37
CA LEU A 460 15.54 28.80 3.44
C LEU A 460 16.54 28.30 4.51
N PRO A 461 17.10 29.19 5.35
CA PRO A 461 18.17 28.84 6.27
C PRO A 461 17.73 27.83 7.35
N TRP A 462 16.44 27.77 7.64
CA TRP A 462 15.84 26.88 8.63
C TRP A 462 15.86 25.40 8.24
N LEU A 463 16.10 25.09 6.95
CA LEU A 463 16.34 23.71 6.50
C LEU A 463 17.70 23.17 6.98
N GLU A 464 18.68 24.05 7.22
CA GLU A 464 20.02 23.68 7.66
C GLU A 464 20.20 23.84 9.17
N ARG A 465 19.54 24.82 9.79
CA ARG A 465 19.63 25.12 11.22
C ARG A 465 18.26 25.50 11.76
N MET A 466 17.80 24.83 12.80
CA MET A 466 16.53 25.12 13.47
C MET A 466 16.36 26.61 13.79
N GLU A 467 15.18 27.15 13.55
CA GLU A 467 14.84 28.52 13.95
C GLU A 467 14.79 28.62 15.48
N VAL A 468 15.49 29.62 16.02
CA VAL A 468 15.58 29.88 17.48
C VAL A 468 14.27 30.45 18.05
N LYS A 469 13.30 30.79 17.19
CA LYS A 469 12.02 31.34 17.65
C LYS A 469 11.14 30.21 18.19
N GLU A 470 10.70 30.34 19.44
CA GLU A 470 9.61 29.53 19.99
C GLU A 470 8.30 29.89 19.27
N ASN A 471 8.08 29.27 18.11
CA ASN A 471 6.79 29.30 17.46
C ASN A 471 6.01 28.08 17.92
N ALA A 472 4.93 28.28 18.68
CA ALA A 472 4.07 27.20 19.15
C ALA A 472 3.48 26.35 18.01
N ASN A 473 3.43 26.91 16.79
CA ASN A 473 2.96 26.24 15.57
C ASN A 473 4.11 25.86 14.61
N GLY A 474 5.37 25.94 15.06
CA GLY A 474 6.53 25.57 14.27
C GLY A 474 6.67 24.05 14.15
N HIS A 475 7.19 23.59 13.02
CA HIS A 475 7.51 22.19 12.83
C HIS A 475 8.64 21.76 13.81
N PRO A 476 8.55 20.58 14.46
CA PRO A 476 9.40 20.23 15.61
C PRO A 476 10.90 20.16 15.30
N ILE A 477 11.29 19.93 14.05
CA ILE A 477 12.71 19.82 13.65
C ILE A 477 13.29 21.16 13.20
N THR A 478 12.48 22.00 12.54
CA THR A 478 12.97 23.22 11.88
C THR A 478 12.61 24.49 12.65
N GLY A 479 11.63 24.43 13.56
CA GLY A 479 11.06 25.60 14.24
C GLY A 479 10.20 26.50 13.34
N SER A 480 10.23 26.29 12.01
CA SER A 480 9.50 27.12 11.05
C SER A 480 8.03 26.73 10.98
N SER A 481 7.15 27.73 10.91
CA SER A 481 5.71 27.57 10.64
C SER A 481 5.34 27.74 9.16
N ASP A 482 6.37 27.84 8.31
CA ASP A 482 6.19 27.96 6.87
C ASP A 482 6.11 26.57 6.26
N HIS A 483 5.11 26.37 5.40
CA HIS A 483 4.83 25.13 4.71
C HIS A 483 4.62 25.40 3.22
N TYR A 484 5.42 24.74 2.40
CA TYR A 484 5.48 24.93 0.95
C TYR A 484 5.07 23.67 0.21
N ALA A 485 4.39 23.84 -0.92
CA ALA A 485 4.13 22.77 -1.88
C ALA A 485 4.85 23.11 -3.18
N LEU A 486 5.82 22.28 -3.57
CA LEU A 486 6.71 22.53 -4.70
C LEU A 486 6.65 21.38 -5.71
N TYR A 487 6.91 21.70 -6.97
CA TYR A 487 7.02 20.70 -8.04
C TYR A 487 8.37 19.98 -7.99
N ASP A 488 8.39 18.73 -8.46
CA ASP A 488 9.64 18.06 -8.81
C ASP A 488 10.15 18.55 -10.18
N ARG A 489 11.47 18.63 -10.35
CA ARG A 489 12.16 19.16 -11.54
C ARG A 489 11.75 18.48 -12.84
N CYS A 490 11.38 17.19 -12.79
CA CYS A 490 10.90 16.43 -13.94
C CYS A 490 9.54 16.93 -14.48
N HIS A 491 8.83 17.77 -13.72
CA HIS A 491 7.49 18.25 -14.04
C HIS A 491 7.37 19.77 -14.14
N GLU A 492 8.49 20.50 -14.02
CA GLU A 492 8.56 21.95 -14.31
C GLU A 492 8.10 22.26 -15.75
N ASP A 493 8.41 21.39 -16.72
CA ASP A 493 8.04 21.55 -18.15
C ASP A 493 6.52 21.41 -18.43
N ASN A 494 5.73 20.91 -17.47
CA ASN A 494 4.27 20.75 -17.65
C ASN A 494 3.50 22.07 -17.49
N ILE A 495 4.16 23.13 -17.01
CA ILE A 495 3.59 24.46 -16.84
C ILE A 495 3.68 25.21 -18.17
N LYS A 496 2.74 24.94 -19.08
CA LYS A 496 2.61 25.70 -20.34
C LYS A 496 1.87 27.04 -20.17
N ASP A 497 1.35 27.33 -19.00
CA ASP A 497 0.71 28.59 -18.70
C ASP A 497 1.54 29.30 -17.64
N GLY A 498 2.14 30.44 -17.99
CA GLY A 498 3.17 31.15 -17.22
C GLY A 498 2.75 31.72 -15.86
N ALA A 499 2.25 30.86 -14.96
CA ALA A 499 1.94 31.16 -13.57
C ALA A 499 2.43 30.01 -12.69
N GLY A 500 3.48 30.26 -11.90
CA GLY A 500 3.87 29.40 -10.79
C GLY A 500 5.10 28.53 -11.03
N GLY A 501 6.28 29.15 -11.10
CA GLY A 501 7.57 28.50 -10.89
C GLY A 501 8.16 28.87 -9.54
#